data_AF-A0A8T7C6I1-F1
#
_entry.id   AF-A0A8T7C6I1-F1
#
_cell.length_a   1.000
_cell.length_b   1.000
_cell.length_c   1.000
_cell.angle_alpha   90.00
_cell.angle_beta   90.00
_cell.angle_gamma   90.00
#
_symmetry.space_group_name_H-M   'P 1'
#
loop_
_entity.id
_entity.type
_entity.pdbx_description
1 polymer ?
#
loop_
_entity_poly.entity_id
_entity_poly.type
_entity_poly.pdbx_seq_one_letter_code
_entity_poly.pdbx_strand_id
1 'polypeptide(L)'
;MKKIKSLLLAGLCSLFILQPATAQDAPRWDELSETQQTLLHRFSAQWDQLVPLRRQKLLRGAQRWEKMTPEQRQLARKRFRHWRQLPDNRKRQIRRRFENFRDLPVEEQQRIRRNYKNFQSLTPAEKRRLRNKYRSMTPEQRKEMLRKREIQRAQQQRRDQTLRRDRQRQQRKKD
;
A
#
# COMPACT_ATOMS: atom_id res chain seq x y z
N MET A 1 39.20 23.03 53.39
CA MET A 1 38.79 24.29 52.72
C MET A 1 39.31 24.29 51.29
N LYS A 2 38.43 24.57 50.30
CA LYS A 2 38.67 24.80 48.84
C LYS A 2 39.13 23.55 48.05
N LYS A 3 38.30 22.74 47.35
CA LYS A 3 37.42 22.90 46.16
C LYS A 3 38.07 23.56 44.93
N ILE A 4 38.26 22.76 43.86
CA ILE A 4 37.97 22.95 42.39
C ILE A 4 38.26 21.55 41.75
N LYS A 5 37.31 20.66 41.45
CA LYS A 5 36.31 20.57 40.37
C LYS A 5 36.85 20.69 38.93
N SER A 6 37.04 19.50 38.33
CA SER A 6 36.42 19.07 37.07
C SER A 6 37.09 19.36 35.71
N LEU A 7 37.45 18.24 35.06
CA LEU A 7 37.11 17.84 33.69
C LEU A 7 37.76 18.56 32.51
N LEU A 8 38.77 17.90 31.93
CA LEU A 8 39.02 17.89 30.48
C LEU A 8 39.17 16.44 30.04
N LEU A 9 38.09 15.86 29.50
CA LEU A 9 38.11 14.53 28.88
C LEU A 9 38.33 14.75 27.38
N ALA A 10 39.55 14.48 26.91
CA ALA A 10 39.94 14.55 25.52
C ALA A 10 39.41 13.35 24.73
N GLY A 11 39.02 13.61 23.49
CA GLY A 11 38.15 12.78 22.66
C GLY A 11 38.69 11.39 22.32
N LEU A 12 37.79 10.41 22.43
CA LEU A 12 37.86 9.17 21.67
C LEU A 12 36.93 9.32 20.47
N CYS A 13 37.49 9.58 19.29
CA CYS A 13 36.77 9.53 18.02
C CYS A 13 36.34 8.08 17.75
N SER A 14 35.15 7.69 18.22
CA SER A 14 34.47 6.50 17.71
C SER A 14 34.03 6.80 16.28
N LEU A 15 34.84 6.35 15.31
CA LEU A 15 34.46 6.25 13.90
C LEU A 15 33.16 5.43 13.81
N PHE A 16 32.03 6.14 13.69
CA PHE A 16 30.82 5.54 13.13
C PHE A 16 31.11 5.34 11.64
N ILE A 17 31.61 4.16 11.30
CA ILE A 17 31.72 3.73 9.90
C ILE A 17 30.30 3.78 9.34
N LEU A 18 30.08 4.72 8.43
CA LEU A 18 28.87 4.83 7.65
C LEU A 18 28.82 3.60 6.74
N GLN A 19 28.26 2.51 7.26
CA GLN A 19 28.06 1.31 6.46
C GLN A 19 27.13 1.68 5.30
N PRO A 20 27.56 1.45 4.04
CA PRO A 20 26.65 1.58 2.92
C PRO A 20 25.55 0.55 3.15
N ALA A 21 24.30 1.00 3.14
CA ALA A 21 23.16 0.10 3.08
C ALA A 21 23.23 -0.63 1.73
N THR A 22 23.94 -1.76 1.70
CA THR A 22 23.87 -2.70 0.61
C THR A 22 22.41 -3.06 0.43
N ALA A 23 21.95 -3.08 -0.82
CA ALA A 23 20.62 -3.56 -1.16
C ALA A 23 20.48 -4.97 -0.57
N GLN A 24 19.75 -5.07 0.55
CA GLN A 24 19.72 -6.24 1.41
C GLN A 24 19.52 -7.52 0.60
N ASP A 25 20.55 -8.37 0.58
CA ASP A 25 20.35 -9.79 0.33
C ASP A 25 19.30 -10.28 1.33
N ALA A 26 18.25 -10.92 0.82
CA ALA A 26 17.23 -11.48 1.70
C ALA A 26 17.90 -12.46 2.68
N PRO A 27 17.46 -12.52 3.95
CA PRO A 27 18.09 -13.36 4.97
C PRO A 27 18.18 -14.82 4.53
N ARG A 28 19.23 -15.49 5.00
CA ARG A 28 19.43 -16.94 4.80
C ARG A 28 18.33 -17.73 5.49
N TRP A 29 18.15 -19.00 5.11
CA TRP A 29 17.08 -19.83 5.66
C TRP A 29 17.12 -19.91 7.20
N ASP A 30 18.33 -20.03 7.76
CA ASP A 30 18.55 -20.18 9.21
C ASP A 30 18.37 -18.88 10.00
N GLU A 31 18.35 -17.73 9.31
CA GLU A 31 18.11 -16.41 9.91
C GLU A 31 16.61 -16.07 10.00
N LEU A 32 15.74 -16.92 9.44
CA LEU A 32 14.30 -16.74 9.49
C LEU A 32 13.73 -17.13 10.86
N SER A 33 12.69 -16.46 11.31
CA SER A 33 11.99 -16.88 12.54
C SER A 33 11.34 -18.25 12.36
N GLU A 34 11.16 -19.01 13.45
CA GLU A 34 10.54 -20.34 13.42
C GLU A 34 9.17 -20.34 12.71
N THR A 35 8.39 -19.28 12.93
CA THR A 35 7.10 -19.09 12.25
C THR A 35 7.29 -18.88 10.76
N GLN A 36 8.29 -18.12 10.32
CA GLN A 36 8.59 -17.91 8.90
C GLN A 36 9.09 -19.21 8.25
N GLN A 37 9.98 -19.95 8.91
CA GLN A 37 10.46 -21.24 8.44
C GLN A 37 9.32 -22.24 8.28
N THR A 38 8.40 -22.31 9.25
CA THR A 38 7.22 -23.18 9.19
C THR A 38 6.31 -22.80 8.02
N LEU A 39 6.02 -21.51 7.84
CA LEU A 39 5.15 -21.03 6.75
C LEU A 39 5.78 -21.20 5.37
N LEU A 40 7.10 -21.13 5.28
CA LEU A 40 7.85 -21.19 4.04
C LEU A 40 8.53 -22.55 3.81
N HIS A 41 8.23 -23.56 4.63
CA HIS A 41 8.90 -24.86 4.64
C HIS A 41 9.04 -25.49 3.25
N ARG A 42 8.01 -25.36 2.39
CA ARG A 42 8.03 -25.83 0.99
C ARG A 42 9.13 -25.21 0.10
N PHE A 43 9.81 -24.18 0.58
CA PHE A 43 10.88 -23.47 -0.12
C PHE A 43 12.25 -23.69 0.53
N SER A 44 12.34 -24.44 1.65
CA SER A 44 13.58 -24.60 2.43
C SER A 44 14.75 -25.09 1.58
N ALA A 45 14.55 -26.21 0.87
CA ALA A 45 15.59 -26.85 0.06
C ALA A 45 16.14 -25.98 -1.08
N GLN A 46 15.35 -25.00 -1.55
CA GLN A 46 15.71 -24.14 -2.67
C GLN A 46 15.90 -22.69 -2.24
N TRP A 47 15.87 -22.38 -0.94
CA TRP A 47 15.73 -21.01 -0.44
C TRP A 47 16.84 -20.11 -0.96
N ASP A 48 18.09 -20.56 -0.82
CA ASP A 48 19.28 -19.81 -1.22
C ASP A 48 19.42 -19.69 -2.75
N GLN A 49 18.76 -20.56 -3.52
CA GLN A 49 18.69 -20.49 -4.98
C GLN A 49 17.62 -19.51 -5.48
N LEU A 50 16.72 -19.04 -4.61
CA LEU A 50 15.68 -18.10 -5.00
C LEU A 50 16.29 -16.70 -5.21
N VAL A 51 15.99 -16.11 -6.38
CA VAL A 51 16.30 -14.71 -6.69
C VAL A 51 15.86 -13.80 -5.52
N PRO A 52 16.69 -12.83 -5.07
CA PRO A 52 16.43 -12.02 -3.88
C PRO A 52 15.03 -11.38 -3.84
N LEU A 53 14.54 -10.88 -4.98
CA LEU A 53 13.19 -10.30 -5.09
C LEU A 53 12.09 -11.32 -4.74
N ARG A 54 12.27 -12.60 -5.07
CA ARG A 54 11.32 -13.67 -4.75
C ARG A 54 11.37 -14.00 -3.27
N ARG A 55 12.56 -14.11 -2.66
CA ARG A 55 12.71 -14.27 -1.20
C ARG A 55 12.02 -13.13 -0.45
N GLN A 56 12.28 -11.88 -0.82
CA GLN A 56 11.66 -10.72 -0.20
C GLN A 56 10.13 -10.70 -0.32
N LYS A 57 9.55 -11.19 -1.44
CA LYS A 57 8.09 -11.32 -1.59
C LYS A 57 7.50 -12.40 -0.68
N LEU A 58 8.19 -13.54 -0.53
CA LEU A 58 7.79 -14.63 0.35
C LEU A 58 7.84 -14.18 1.82
N LEU A 59 8.92 -13.53 2.24
CA LEU A 59 9.07 -12.99 3.59
C LEU A 59 8.01 -11.94 3.92
N ARG A 60 7.75 -10.99 3.01
CA ARG A 60 6.63 -10.04 3.16
C ARG A 60 5.28 -10.73 3.28
N GLY A 61 5.11 -11.90 2.64
CA GLY A 61 3.93 -12.74 2.80
C GLY A 61 3.83 -13.36 4.19
N ALA A 62 4.91 -13.97 4.67
CA ALA A 62 5.00 -14.59 5.98
C ALA A 62 4.79 -13.59 7.12
N GLN A 63 5.45 -12.43 7.07
CA GLN A 63 5.28 -11.33 8.04
C GLN A 63 3.81 -10.84 8.11
N ARG A 64 3.14 -10.75 6.96
CA ARG A 64 1.71 -10.39 6.95
C ARG A 64 0.84 -11.48 7.57
N TRP A 65 1.17 -12.75 7.33
CA TRP A 65 0.42 -13.88 7.87
C TRP A 65 0.57 -13.98 9.39
N GLU A 66 1.78 -13.74 9.90
CA GLU A 66 2.10 -13.72 11.32
C GLU A 66 1.25 -12.68 12.06
N LYS A 67 1.14 -11.47 11.51
CA LYS A 67 0.33 -10.37 12.03
C LYS A 67 -1.19 -10.56 11.91
N MET A 68 -1.68 -11.62 11.26
CA MET A 68 -3.12 -11.86 11.10
C MET A 68 -3.71 -12.61 12.29
N THR A 69 -4.91 -12.20 12.73
CA THR A 69 -5.73 -12.97 13.67
C THR A 69 -6.20 -14.30 13.05
N PRO A 70 -6.66 -15.29 13.84
CA PRO A 70 -7.21 -16.54 13.31
C PRO A 70 -8.32 -16.32 12.27
N GLU A 71 -9.23 -15.36 12.50
CA GLU A 71 -10.34 -15.03 11.59
C GLU A 71 -9.82 -14.43 10.28
N GLN A 72 -8.83 -13.53 10.36
CA GLN A 72 -8.18 -12.96 9.19
C GLN A 72 -7.47 -14.03 8.37
N ARG A 73 -6.79 -14.99 9.02
CA ARG A 73 -6.16 -16.14 8.36
C ARG A 73 -7.21 -17.02 7.67
N GLN A 74 -8.34 -17.31 8.30
CA GLN A 74 -9.43 -18.05 7.68
C GLN A 74 -9.98 -17.34 6.43
N LEU A 75 -10.19 -16.03 6.51
CA LEU A 75 -10.63 -15.23 5.36
C LEU A 75 -9.58 -15.21 4.24
N ALA A 76 -8.30 -15.09 4.58
CA ALA A 76 -7.21 -15.16 3.62
C ALA A 76 -7.17 -16.53 2.91
N ARG A 77 -7.33 -17.64 3.65
CA ARG A 77 -7.43 -18.99 3.06
C ARG A 77 -8.62 -19.11 2.11
N LYS A 78 -9.80 -18.62 2.49
CA LYS A 78 -11.00 -18.60 1.64
C LYS A 78 -10.74 -17.83 0.33
N ARG A 79 -10.18 -16.62 0.43
CA ARG A 79 -9.81 -15.80 -0.74
C ARG A 79 -8.77 -16.47 -1.62
N PHE A 80 -7.76 -17.10 -1.03
CA PHE A 80 -6.72 -17.81 -1.78
C PHE A 80 -7.26 -19.03 -2.53
N ARG A 81 -8.16 -19.82 -1.92
CA ARG A 81 -8.83 -20.92 -2.62
C ARG A 81 -9.61 -20.43 -3.84
N HIS A 82 -10.42 -19.38 -3.66
CA HIS A 82 -11.15 -18.76 -4.77
C HIS A 82 -10.19 -18.26 -5.87
N TRP A 83 -9.11 -17.59 -5.48
CA TRP A 83 -8.09 -17.11 -6.42
C TRP A 83 -7.47 -18.25 -7.24
N ARG A 84 -7.14 -19.39 -6.61
CA ARG A 84 -6.57 -20.55 -7.33
C ARG A 84 -7.52 -21.11 -8.39
N GLN A 85 -8.82 -21.12 -8.09
CA GLN A 85 -9.87 -21.59 -9.00
C GLN A 85 -10.17 -20.62 -10.15
N LEU A 86 -9.68 -19.36 -10.11
CA LEU A 86 -9.89 -18.43 -11.22
C LEU A 86 -9.16 -18.89 -12.48
N PRO A 87 -9.78 -18.76 -13.66
CA PRO A 87 -9.12 -18.91 -14.95
C PRO A 87 -7.91 -17.97 -15.09
N ASP A 88 -6.88 -18.40 -15.81
CA ASP A 88 -5.63 -17.63 -15.92
C ASP A 88 -5.80 -16.27 -16.59
N ASN A 89 -6.70 -16.16 -17.57
CA ASN A 89 -7.06 -14.88 -18.17
C ASN A 89 -7.64 -13.91 -17.11
N ARG A 90 -8.46 -14.39 -16.18
CA ARG A 90 -9.01 -13.60 -15.07
C ARG A 90 -7.93 -13.24 -14.06
N LYS A 91 -7.04 -14.18 -13.71
CA LYS A 91 -5.88 -13.89 -12.85
C LYS A 91 -5.00 -12.79 -13.46
N ARG A 92 -4.66 -12.88 -14.75
CA ARG A 92 -3.90 -11.86 -15.48
C ARG A 92 -4.61 -10.50 -15.48
N GLN A 93 -5.90 -10.47 -15.75
CA GLN A 93 -6.70 -9.24 -15.74
C GLN A 93 -6.68 -8.56 -14.36
N ILE A 94 -6.80 -9.34 -13.28
CA ILE A 94 -6.77 -8.81 -11.91
C ILE A 94 -5.38 -8.28 -11.56
N ARG A 95 -4.30 -9.01 -11.91
CA ARG A 95 -2.92 -8.54 -11.71
C ARG A 95 -2.67 -7.21 -12.40
N ARG A 96 -3.02 -7.11 -13.69
CA ARG A 96 -2.88 -5.86 -14.46
C ARG A 96 -3.65 -4.69 -13.82
N ARG A 97 -4.89 -4.93 -13.38
CA ARG A 97 -5.68 -3.89 -12.69
C ARG A 97 -5.04 -3.46 -11.37
N PHE A 98 -4.44 -4.39 -10.64
CA PHE A 98 -3.75 -4.11 -9.39
C PHE A 98 -2.45 -3.31 -9.63
N GLU A 99 -1.67 -3.67 -10.64
CA GLU A 99 -0.48 -2.93 -11.07
C GLU A 99 -0.85 -1.50 -11.45
N ASN A 100 -1.82 -1.33 -12.36
CA ASN A 100 -2.32 -0.01 -12.75
C ASN A 100 -2.79 0.80 -11.54
N PHE A 101 -3.44 0.18 -10.54
CA PHE A 101 -3.87 0.86 -9.33
C PHE A 101 -2.71 1.28 -8.44
N ARG A 102 -1.69 0.43 -8.30
CA ARG A 102 -0.50 0.71 -7.49
C ARG A 102 0.32 1.86 -8.05
N ASP A 103 0.30 2.02 -9.37
CA ASP A 103 1.04 3.06 -10.08
C ASP A 103 0.31 4.42 -10.05
N LEU A 104 -0.93 4.47 -9.51
CA LEU A 104 -1.65 5.74 -9.30
C LEU A 104 -1.04 6.56 -8.16
N PRO A 105 -1.12 7.90 -8.22
CA PRO A 105 -0.81 8.77 -7.08
C PRO A 105 -1.58 8.38 -5.82
N VAL A 106 -0.98 8.59 -4.65
CA VAL A 106 -1.54 8.16 -3.35
C VAL A 106 -2.94 8.74 -3.13
N GLU A 107 -3.17 10.00 -3.48
CA GLU A 107 -4.45 10.70 -3.35
C GLU A 107 -5.54 10.01 -4.17
N GLU A 108 -5.18 9.57 -5.37
CA GLU A 108 -6.07 8.86 -6.30
C GLU A 108 -6.37 7.45 -5.79
N GLN A 109 -5.36 6.73 -5.29
CA GLN A 109 -5.58 5.43 -4.62
C GLN A 109 -6.54 5.57 -3.43
N GLN A 110 -6.34 6.58 -2.58
CA GLN A 110 -7.20 6.81 -1.41
C GLN A 110 -8.63 7.17 -1.83
N ARG A 111 -8.78 7.94 -2.90
CA ARG A 111 -10.10 8.27 -3.46
C ARG A 111 -10.83 7.01 -3.94
N ILE A 112 -10.16 6.13 -4.68
CA ILE A 112 -10.75 4.85 -5.11
C ILE A 112 -11.14 3.99 -3.90
N ARG A 113 -10.28 3.90 -2.88
CA ARG A 113 -10.59 3.17 -1.63
C ARG A 113 -11.82 3.75 -0.92
N ARG A 114 -11.93 5.08 -0.80
CA ARG A 114 -13.10 5.74 -0.21
C ARG A 114 -14.38 5.46 -1.03
N ASN A 115 -14.31 5.62 -2.35
CA ASN A 115 -15.45 5.33 -3.22
C ASN A 115 -15.92 3.88 -3.09
N TYR A 116 -14.97 2.94 -3.00
CA TYR A 116 -15.29 1.54 -2.77
C TYR A 116 -15.95 1.32 -1.40
N LYS A 117 -15.43 1.92 -0.32
CA LYS A 117 -16.03 1.85 1.01
C LYS A 117 -17.47 2.38 1.01
N ASN A 118 -17.69 3.55 0.40
CA ASN A 118 -19.02 4.16 0.27
C ASN A 118 -19.96 3.29 -0.57
N PHE A 119 -19.46 2.66 -1.64
CA PHE A 119 -20.26 1.72 -2.40
C PHE A 119 -20.62 0.47 -1.59
N GLN A 120 -19.72 -0.04 -0.75
CA GLN A 120 -19.97 -1.20 0.11
C GLN A 120 -21.01 -0.90 1.20
N SER A 121 -21.10 0.34 1.69
CA SER A 121 -22.12 0.74 2.67
C SER A 121 -23.52 0.94 2.07
N LEU A 122 -23.67 0.98 0.75
CA LEU A 122 -24.99 1.06 0.10
C LEU A 122 -25.81 -0.21 0.34
N THR A 123 -27.13 -0.03 0.45
CA THR A 123 -28.10 -1.12 0.50
C THR A 123 -28.08 -1.94 -0.80
N PRO A 124 -28.55 -3.21 -0.79
CA PRO A 124 -28.64 -4.02 -2.00
C PRO A 124 -29.46 -3.35 -3.12
N ALA A 125 -30.54 -2.64 -2.76
CA ALA A 125 -31.40 -1.93 -3.70
C ALA A 125 -30.67 -0.75 -4.38
N GLU A 126 -29.95 0.05 -3.61
CA GLU A 126 -29.15 1.16 -4.14
C GLU A 126 -28.01 0.66 -5.04
N LYS A 127 -27.30 -0.39 -4.61
CA LYS A 127 -26.27 -1.04 -5.43
C LYS A 127 -26.84 -1.53 -6.76
N ARG A 128 -28.03 -2.12 -6.75
CA ARG A 128 -28.74 -2.58 -7.96
C ARG A 128 -29.13 -1.39 -8.84
N ARG A 129 -29.70 -0.33 -8.28
CA ARG A 129 -30.04 0.90 -9.02
C ARG A 129 -28.81 1.50 -9.71
N LEU A 130 -27.68 1.60 -9.01
CA LEU A 130 -26.44 2.14 -9.59
C LEU A 130 -25.90 1.26 -10.73
N ARG A 131 -25.91 -0.07 -10.55
CA ARG A 131 -25.51 -1.01 -11.62
C ARG A 131 -26.43 -0.92 -12.83
N ASN A 132 -27.74 -0.87 -12.62
CA ASN A 132 -28.72 -0.79 -13.70
C ASN A 132 -28.58 0.51 -14.47
N LYS A 133 -28.45 1.65 -13.75
CA LYS A 133 -28.18 2.96 -14.36
C LYS A 133 -26.91 2.94 -15.23
N TYR A 134 -25.84 2.30 -14.77
CA TYR A 134 -24.62 2.19 -15.57
C TYR A 134 -24.80 1.28 -16.80
N ARG A 135 -25.51 0.15 -16.63
CA ARG A 135 -25.80 -0.82 -17.70
C ARG A 135 -26.69 -0.22 -18.80
N SER A 136 -27.66 0.61 -18.43
CA SER A 136 -28.58 1.27 -19.37
C SER A 136 -27.96 2.45 -20.13
N MET A 137 -26.75 2.90 -19.75
CA MET A 137 -26.06 3.99 -20.47
C MET A 137 -25.34 3.46 -21.72
N THR A 138 -25.46 4.20 -22.82
CA THR A 138 -24.64 3.98 -24.04
C THR A 138 -23.15 4.27 -23.75
N PRO A 139 -22.22 3.78 -24.59
CA PRO A 139 -20.80 4.13 -24.46
C PRO A 139 -20.53 5.63 -24.41
N GLU A 140 -21.24 6.42 -25.21
CA GLU A 140 -21.13 7.88 -25.31
C GLU A 140 -21.63 8.53 -24.02
N GLN A 141 -22.77 8.10 -23.50
CA GLN A 141 -23.30 8.58 -22.22
C GLN A 141 -22.35 8.27 -21.06
N ARG A 142 -21.68 7.11 -21.07
CA ARG A 142 -20.66 6.77 -20.08
C ARG A 142 -19.43 7.67 -20.23
N LYS A 143 -18.96 7.91 -21.45
CA LYS A 143 -17.83 8.80 -21.73
C LYS A 143 -18.12 10.22 -21.23
N GLU A 144 -19.32 10.74 -21.52
CA GLU A 144 -19.74 12.06 -21.07
C GLU A 144 -19.88 12.13 -19.54
N MET A 145 -20.42 11.10 -18.89
CA MET A 145 -20.48 11.03 -17.44
C MET A 145 -19.08 11.05 -16.79
N LEU A 146 -18.10 10.35 -17.40
CA LEU A 146 -16.71 10.39 -16.93
C LEU A 146 -16.08 11.77 -17.15
N ARG A 147 -16.28 12.38 -18.33
CA ARG A 147 -15.81 13.73 -18.65
C ARG A 147 -16.37 14.78 -17.67
N LYS A 148 -17.67 14.76 -17.39
CA LYS A 148 -18.30 15.65 -16.40
C LYS A 148 -17.69 15.47 -15.01
N ARG A 149 -17.45 14.22 -14.59
CA ARG A 149 -16.78 13.93 -13.32
C ARG A 149 -15.34 14.45 -13.29
N GLU A 150 -14.62 14.38 -14.39
CA GLU A 150 -13.26 14.93 -14.51
C GLU A 150 -13.24 16.46 -14.41
N ILE A 151 -14.16 17.14 -15.13
CA ILE A 151 -14.30 18.59 -15.06
C ILE A 151 -14.63 19.04 -13.63
N GLN A 152 -15.61 18.40 -12.98
CA GLN A 152 -15.97 18.69 -11.59
C GLN A 152 -14.79 18.51 -10.64
N ARG A 153 -13.96 17.47 -10.86
CA ARG A 153 -12.74 17.26 -10.06
C ARG A 153 -11.72 18.36 -10.27
N ALA A 154 -11.46 18.74 -11.53
CA ALA A 154 -10.51 19.79 -11.86
C ALA A 154 -10.94 21.13 -11.23
N GLN A 155 -12.24 21.44 -11.27
CA GLN A 155 -12.82 22.61 -10.61
C GLN A 155 -12.63 22.57 -9.09
N GLN A 156 -12.94 21.44 -8.44
CA GLN A 156 -12.74 21.28 -7.00
C GLN A 156 -11.27 21.45 -6.61
N GLN A 157 -10.34 20.85 -7.36
CA GLN A 157 -8.91 20.98 -7.11
C GLN A 157 -8.43 22.43 -7.24
N ARG A 158 -8.88 23.15 -8.26
CA ARG A 158 -8.57 24.58 -8.43
C ARG A 158 -9.08 25.40 -7.24
N ARG A 159 -10.32 25.17 -6.81
CA ARG A 159 -10.90 25.84 -5.64
C ARG A 159 -10.08 25.57 -4.37
N ASP A 160 -9.72 24.32 -4.13
CA ASP A 160 -8.94 23.93 -2.94
C ASP A 160 -7.53 24.58 -2.97
N GLN A 161 -6.92 24.69 -4.15
CA GLN A 161 -5.65 25.42 -4.31
C GLN A 161 -5.78 26.91 -4.02
N THR A 162 -6.84 27.56 -4.52
CA THR A 162 -7.11 28.98 -4.22
C THR A 162 -7.28 29.20 -2.72
N LEU A 163 -8.11 28.39 -2.05
CA LEU A 163 -8.32 28.49 -0.60
C LEU A 163 -7.05 28.23 0.22
N ARG A 164 -6.13 27.41 -0.27
CA ARG A 164 -4.81 27.21 0.37
C ARG A 164 -3.92 28.44 0.20
N ARG A 165 -3.85 29.01 -1.00
CA ARG A 165 -3.08 30.23 -1.28
C ARG A 165 -3.58 31.41 -0.47
N ASP A 166 -4.90 31.59 -0.37
CA ASP A 166 -5.50 32.68 0.39
C ASP A 166 -5.19 32.56 1.88
N ARG A 167 -5.29 31.35 2.45
CA ARG A 167 -4.88 31.09 3.83
C ARG A 167 -3.40 31.40 4.07
N GLN A 168 -2.52 31.01 3.16
CA GLN A 168 -1.09 31.32 3.27
C GLN A 168 -0.82 32.84 3.20
N ARG A 169 -1.53 33.56 2.32
CA ARG A 169 -1.44 35.03 2.23
C ARG A 169 -1.92 35.71 3.51
N GLN A 170 -3.03 35.23 4.09
CA GLN A 170 -3.55 35.76 5.35
C GLN A 170 -2.59 35.52 6.52
N GLN A 171 -1.94 34.34 6.58
CA GLN A 171 -0.95 34.05 7.62
C GLN A 171 0.25 34.99 7.52
N ARG A 172 0.81 35.17 6.31
CA ARG A 172 1.95 36.07 6.06
C ARG A 172 1.68 37.55 6.36
N LYS A 173 0.41 37.97 6.41
CA LYS A 173 0.03 39.34 6.79
C LYS A 173 -0.10 39.53 8.30
N LYS A 174 -0.17 38.44 9.06
CA LYS A 174 -0.29 38.45 10.53
C LYS A 174 1.06 38.29 11.23
N ASP A 175 2.06 37.81 10.52
CA ASP A 175 3.46 37.72 10.94
C ASP A 175 4.21 38.99 10.53
#